data_AF-A0A2R7Y3Z6-F1
#
_entry.id   AF-A0A2R7Y3Z6-F1
#
_cell.length_a   1.000
_cell.length_b   1.000
_cell.length_c   1.000
_cell.angle_alpha   90.00
_cell.angle_beta   90.00
_cell.angle_gamma   90.00
#
_symmetry.space_group_name_H-M   'P 1'
#
loop_
_entity.id
_entity.type
_entity.pdbx_description
1 polymer ?
#
loop_
_entity_poly.entity_id
_entity_poly.type
_entity_poly.pdbx_seq_one_letter_code
_entity_poly.pdbx_strand_id
1 'polypeptide(L)' 'MGNGSTLRDLFEVIKAKINRRIGEGILEGRLFLYISVNDVGVNTLNYVLRDGDRVTITTPEMGG' A
#
# COMPACT_ATOMS: atom_id res chain seq x y z
N MET A 1 -13.86 13.67 13.37
CA MET A 1 -12.64 13.61 12.55
C MET A 1 -12.79 12.39 11.67
N GLY A 2 -12.79 12.55 10.34
CA GLY A 2 -13.31 11.54 9.39
C GLY A 2 -12.56 10.20 9.43
N ASN A 3 -13.32 9.12 9.60
CA ASN A 3 -12.90 7.71 9.60
C ASN A 3 -12.59 7.22 8.18
N GLY A 4 -11.63 7.83 7.48
CA GLY A 4 -11.19 7.32 6.17
C GLY A 4 -10.24 6.14 6.33
N SER A 5 -10.40 5.10 5.49
CA SER A 5 -9.44 3.98 5.44
C SER A 5 -8.12 4.44 4.85
N THR A 6 -7.02 3.91 5.37
CA THR A 6 -5.66 4.26 4.95
C THR A 6 -5.04 3.18 4.07
N LEU A 7 -3.90 3.49 3.44
CA LEU A 7 -3.06 2.45 2.81
C LEU A 7 -2.66 1.36 3.80
N ARG A 8 -2.43 1.69 5.07
CA ARG A 8 -2.16 0.70 6.12
C ARG A 8 -3.32 -0.30 6.25
N ASP A 9 -4.56 0.18 6.29
CA ASP A 9 -5.74 -0.67 6.38
C ASP A 9 -5.88 -1.58 5.15
N LEU A 10 -5.57 -1.06 3.96
CA LEU A 10 -5.49 -1.88 2.75
C LEU A 10 -4.48 -3.03 2.89
N PHE A 11 -3.28 -2.77 3.42
CA PHE A 11 -2.27 -3.82 3.62
C PHE A 11 -2.63 -4.82 4.71
N GLU A 12 -3.38 -4.41 5.75
CA GLU A 12 -3.96 -5.37 6.71
C GLU A 12 -4.98 -6.30 6.03
N VAL A 13 -5.79 -5.78 5.10
CA VAL A 13 -6.70 -6.61 4.29
C VAL A 13 -5.94 -7.54 3.36
N ILE A 14 -4.91 -7.06 2.67
CA ILE A 14 -4.04 -7.89 1.81
C ILE A 14 -3.39 -9.01 2.64
N LYS A 15 -2.86 -8.69 3.82
CA LYS A 15 -2.29 -9.68 4.76
C LYS A 15 -3.31 -10.75 5.14
N ALA A 16 -4.53 -10.35 5.48
CA ALA A 16 -5.56 -11.25 5.97
C ALA A 16 -6.22 -12.10 4.88
N LYS A 17 -6.39 -11.54 3.67
CA LYS A 17 -7.25 -12.14 2.62
C LYS A 17 -6.53 -12.59 1.36
N ILE A 18 -5.36 -12.02 1.06
CA ILE A 18 -4.68 -12.24 -0.23
C ILE A 18 -3.35 -12.96 -0.01
N ASN A 19 -2.42 -12.34 0.70
CA ASN A 19 -1.11 -12.90 0.96
C ASN A 19 -0.50 -12.33 2.25
N ARG A 20 -0.45 -13.18 3.28
CA ARG A 20 0.11 -12.84 4.59
C ARG A 20 1.54 -12.30 4.51
N ARG A 21 2.41 -12.95 3.74
CA ARG A 21 3.84 -12.61 3.66
C ARG A 21 4.07 -11.25 3.01
N ILE A 22 3.30 -10.92 1.97
CA ILE A 22 3.38 -9.61 1.30
C ILE A 22 2.88 -8.52 2.26
N GLY A 23 1.69 -8.71 2.85
CA GLY A 23 1.12 -7.72 3.76
C GLY A 23 2.00 -7.48 4.99
N GLU A 24 2.47 -8.54 5.66
CA GLU A 24 3.42 -8.42 6.78
C GLU A 24 4.73 -7.74 6.36
N GLY A 25 5.30 -8.16 5.22
CA GLY A 25 6.55 -7.58 4.75
C GLY A 25 6.47 -6.07 4.50
N ILE A 26 5.36 -5.58 3.95
CA ILE A 26 5.16 -4.14 3.72
C ILE A 26 4.88 -3.41 5.04
N LEU A 27 3.98 -3.94 5.88
CA LEU A 27 3.60 -3.31 7.15
C LEU A 27 4.76 -3.21 8.15
N GLU A 28 5.69 -4.16 8.10
CA GLU A 28 6.90 -4.22 8.94
C GLU A 28 8.10 -3.51 8.31
N GLY A 29 7.97 -2.95 7.10
CA GLY A 29 9.07 -2.28 6.39
C GLY A 29 10.18 -3.21 5.91
N ARG A 30 9.91 -4.52 5.76
CA ARG A 30 10.85 -5.52 5.22
C ARG A 30 10.79 -5.64 3.69
N LEU A 31 9.66 -5.28 3.09
CA LEU A 31 9.47 -5.25 1.64
C LEU A 31 9.29 -3.80 1.18
N PHE A 32 10.19 -3.35 0.30
CA PHE A 32 10.13 -2.04 -0.32
C PHE A 32 9.51 -2.17 -1.72
N LEU A 33 8.34 -1.57 -1.89
CA LEU A 33 7.61 -1.51 -3.16
C LEU A 33 7.33 -0.05 -3.49
N TYR A 34 7.21 0.26 -4.78
CA TYR A 34 6.67 1.52 -5.20
C TYR A 34 5.14 1.46 -5.10
N ILE A 35 4.55 2.43 -4.41
CA ILE A 35 3.10 2.53 -4.22
C ILE A 35 2.66 3.86 -4.82
N SER A 36 1.66 3.82 -5.70
CA SER A 36 0.99 5.02 -6.21
C SER A 36 -0.51 4.95 -5.98
N VAL A 37 -1.11 6.11 -5.75
CA VAL A 37 -2.56 6.31 -5.67
C VAL A 37 -2.94 7.28 -6.77
N ASN A 38 -3.78 6.83 -7.72
CA ASN A 38 -4.15 7.59 -8.91
C ASN A 38 -2.91 8.15 -9.65
N ASP A 39 -1.92 7.28 -9.86
CA ASP A 39 -0.64 7.57 -10.53
C ASP A 39 0.28 8.57 -9.81
N VAL A 40 -0.07 9.00 -8.60
CA VAL A 40 0.79 9.81 -7.73
C VAL A 40 1.51 8.92 -6.72
N GLY A 41 2.84 8.95 -6.73
CA GLY A 41 3.66 8.18 -5.79
C GLY A 41 3.42 8.59 -4.34
N VAL A 42 3.25 7.60 -3.46
CA VAL A 42 3.00 7.79 -2.03
C VAL A 42 4.09 7.09 -1.22
N ASN A 43 4.64 7.80 -0.25
CA ASN A 43 5.75 7.35 0.59
C ASN A 43 5.32 7.03 2.05
N THR A 44 4.02 7.08 2.35
CA THR A 44 3.50 6.85 3.71
C THR A 44 2.27 5.95 3.68
N LEU A 45 2.23 4.97 4.59
CA LEU A 45 1.06 4.10 4.77
C LEU A 45 -0.11 4.81 5.46
N ASN A 46 0.10 6.01 6.01
CA ASN A 46 -0.96 6.82 6.63
C ASN A 46 -1.76 7.64 5.61
N TYR A 47 -1.49 7.49 4.31
CA TYR A 47 -2.28 8.12 3.27
C TYR A 47 -3.74 7.63 3.37
N VAL A 48 -4.68 8.58 3.44
CA VAL A 48 -6.11 8.30 3.52
C VAL A 48 -6.66 8.09 2.12
N LEU A 49 -7.17 6.89 1.87
CA LEU A 49 -7.83 6.50 0.63
C LEU A 49 -9.25 7.06 0.58
N ARG A 50 -9.71 7.31 -0.65
CA ARG A 50 -11.07 7.73 -0.97
C ARG A 50 -11.74 6.67 -1.83
N ASP A 51 -13.07 6.64 -1.79
CA ASP A 51 -13.85 5.76 -2.65
C ASP A 51 -13.53 6.03 -4.13
N GLY A 52 -13.21 4.96 -4.85
CA GLY A 52 -12.81 5.02 -6.26
C GLY A 52 -11.31 5.21 -6.50
N ASP A 53 -10.49 5.40 -5.46
CA ASP A 53 -9.03 5.48 -5.63
C ASP A 53 -8.45 4.19 -6.22
N ARG A 54 -7.58 4.36 -7.21
CA ARG A 54 -6.78 3.26 -7.76
C ARG A 54 -5.44 3.21 -7.06
N VAL A 55 -5.17 2.09 -6.38
CA VAL A 55 -3.86 1.81 -5.78
C VAL A 55 -3.08 0.87 -6.70
N THR A 56 -1.88 1.28 -7.10
CA THR A 56 -0.95 0.46 -7.87
C THR A 56 0.27 0.16 -7.01
N ILE A 57 0.68 -1.11 -6.97
CA ILE A 57 1.86 -1.57 -6.24
C ILE A 57 2.77 -2.24 -7.26
N THR A 58 4.00 -1.76 -7.39
CA THR A 58 5.00 -2.34 -8.29
C THR A 58 6.30 -2.60 -7.54
N THR A 59 7.02 -3.63 -7.98
CA THR A 59 8.42 -3.78 -7.57
C THR A 59 9.20 -2.58 -8.06
N PRO A 60 10.17 -2.04 -7.29
CA PRO A 60 11.08 -1.03 -7.81
C PRO A 60 11.76 -1.59 -9.05
N GLU A 61 11.75 -0.84 -10.14
CA GLU A 61 12.61 -1.16 -11.27
C GLU A 61 14.05 -0.90 -10.81
N MET A 62 14.79 -1.97 -10.51
CA MET A 62 16.24 -1.87 -10.41
C MET A 62 16.74 -1.70 -11.84
N GLY A 63 17.08 -0.46 -12.20
CA GLY A 63 17.59 -0.12 -13.52
C GLY A 63 18.73 -1.06 -13.94
N GLY A 64 18.69 -1.48 -15.20
CA GLY A 64 19.83 -2.08 -15.91
C GLY A 64 20.65 -1.02 -16.61
#